data_AF-A0A6N7HLM2-F1
#
_entry.id   AF-A0A6N7HLM2-F1
#
_cell.length_a   1.000
_cell.length_b   1.000
_cell.length_c   1.000
_cell.angle_alpha   90.00
_cell.angle_beta   90.00
_cell.angle_gamma   90.00
#
_symmetry.space_group_name_H-M   'P 1'
#
loop_
_entity.id
_entity.type
_entity.pdbx_description
1 polymer ?
#
loop_
_entity_poly.entity_id
_entity_poly.type
_entity_poly.pdbx_seq_one_letter_code
_entity_poly.pdbx_strand_id
1 'polypeptide(L)' 'MGDEEDVMHADQQEKVDQAPEGEPNEGRHSAPEGADRHPLIDLDRDPNPGVADHAKPEQE' A
#
# COMPACT_ATOMS: atom_id res chain seq x y z
N MET A 1 52.52 16.53 -4.83
CA MET A 1 51.97 15.99 -3.56
C MET A 1 50.88 16.95 -3.15
N GLY A 2 49.62 16.55 -3.35
CA GLY A 2 48.44 17.39 -3.18
C GLY A 2 47.71 17.57 -4.51
N ASP A 3 46.75 16.69 -4.77
CA ASP A 3 45.57 16.94 -5.57
C ASP A 3 44.44 16.13 -4.90
N GLU A 4 43.65 16.86 -4.15
CA GLU A 4 42.60 16.46 -3.20
C GLU A 4 41.27 16.19 -3.92
N GLU A 5 41.10 15.18 -4.79
CA GLU A 5 39.81 15.08 -5.52
C GLU A 5 39.22 13.67 -5.72
N ASP A 6 39.69 12.65 -5.00
CA ASP A 6 39.20 11.26 -5.20
C ASP A 6 38.61 10.58 -3.95
N VAL A 7 37.99 11.37 -3.06
CA VAL A 7 37.26 10.85 -1.90
C VAL A 7 35.84 11.45 -1.89
N MET A 8 34.84 10.58 -2.02
CA MET A 8 33.38 10.84 -1.93
C MET A 8 32.65 11.26 -3.22
N HIS A 9 32.84 10.53 -4.32
CA HIS A 9 31.87 10.54 -5.42
C HIS A 9 30.56 9.86 -5.00
N ALA A 10 29.61 10.69 -4.58
CA ALA A 10 28.16 10.56 -4.77
C ALA A 10 27.49 9.22 -4.39
N ASP A 11 27.05 9.16 -3.15
CA ASP A 11 25.93 8.37 -2.62
C ASP A 11 24.58 8.72 -3.27
N GLN A 12 24.49 8.71 -4.61
CA GLN A 12 23.23 8.98 -5.32
C GLN A 12 23.15 8.12 -6.57
N GLN A 13 23.05 6.80 -6.39
CA GLN A 13 22.45 5.98 -7.42
C GLN A 13 20.92 6.12 -7.26
N GLU A 14 20.38 7.06 -8.04
CA GLU A 14 18.97 7.18 -8.40
C GLU A 14 18.30 5.80 -8.45
N LYS A 15 17.47 5.49 -7.45
CA LYS A 15 16.35 4.56 -7.64
C LYS A 15 15.18 5.39 -8.17
N VAL A 16 15.31 5.76 -9.44
CA VAL A 16 14.24 6.35 -10.23
C VAL A 16 13.52 5.20 -10.92
N ASP A 17 12.26 5.05 -10.53
CA ASP A 17 11.14 4.44 -11.24
C ASP A 17 11.21 2.95 -11.63
N GLN A 18 10.51 2.15 -10.83
CA GLN A 18 9.48 1.29 -11.42
C GLN A 18 8.37 1.02 -10.41
N ALA A 19 7.47 1.99 -10.22
CA ALA A 19 6.11 1.66 -9.80
C ALA A 19 5.48 0.90 -10.98
N PRO A 20 4.80 -0.25 -10.76
CA PRO A 20 4.07 -0.91 -11.83
C PRO A 20 2.96 0.05 -12.30
N GLU A 21 3.14 0.59 -13.50
CA GLU A 21 2.12 1.37 -14.19
C GLU A 21 1.02 0.38 -14.62
N GLY A 22 -0.15 0.44 -13.97
CA GLY A 22 -1.37 -0.13 -14.55
C GLY A 22 -2.28 -0.97 -13.66
N GLU A 23 -2.17 -0.98 -12.34
CA GLU A 23 -3.18 -1.61 -11.48
C GLU A 23 -3.75 -0.61 -10.47
N PRO A 24 -5.07 -0.59 -10.23
CA PRO A 24 -5.66 0.28 -9.22
C PRO A 24 -4.93 0.05 -7.90
N ASN A 25 -4.65 1.12 -7.16
CA ASN A 25 -4.10 1.05 -5.82
C ASN A 25 -5.20 0.48 -4.89
N GLU A 26 -5.54 -0.79 -5.08
CA GLU A 26 -6.22 -1.59 -4.08
C GLU A 26 -5.27 -1.58 -2.91
N GLY A 27 -5.61 -0.78 -1.89
CA GLY A 27 -4.74 -0.58 -0.74
C GLY A 27 -4.23 -1.93 -0.27
N ARG A 28 -2.99 -2.01 0.22
CA ARG A 28 -2.31 -3.24 0.70
C ARG A 28 -3.05 -4.03 1.78
N HIS A 29 -4.27 -3.64 2.09
CA HIS A 29 -5.19 -4.15 3.08
C HIS A 29 -6.42 -4.81 2.45
N SER A 30 -6.69 -4.61 1.15
CA SER A 30 -7.78 -5.27 0.43
C SER A 30 -7.37 -6.70 0.08
N ALA A 31 -8.23 -7.66 0.45
CA ALA A 31 -8.11 -9.03 -0.01
C ALA A 31 -8.64 -9.13 -1.46
N PRO A 32 -8.11 -10.04 -2.28
CA PRO A 32 -8.62 -10.27 -3.64
C PRO A 32 -10.08 -10.75 -3.60
N GLU A 33 -10.81 -10.48 -4.68
CA GLU A 33 -12.21 -10.90 -4.82
C GLU A 33 -12.35 -12.42 -4.66
N GLY A 34 -13.26 -12.85 -3.77
CA GLY A 34 -13.52 -14.26 -3.51
C GLY A 34 -12.52 -14.95 -2.57
N ALA A 35 -11.59 -14.22 -1.94
CA ALA A 35 -10.72 -14.78 -0.91
C ALA A 35 -11.52 -15.35 0.28
N ASP A 36 -11.07 -16.49 0.81
CA ASP A 36 -11.65 -17.06 2.01
C ASP A 36 -11.52 -16.10 3.19
N ARG A 37 -12.62 -15.98 3.96
CA ARG A 37 -12.62 -15.15 5.16
C ARG A 37 -11.71 -15.75 6.22
N HIS A 38 -10.96 -14.90 6.90
CA HIS A 38 -10.13 -15.34 8.01
C HIS A 38 -11.02 -15.92 9.12
N PRO A 39 -10.72 -17.11 9.68
CA PRO A 39 -11.61 -17.83 10.59
C PRO A 39 -11.90 -17.10 11.91
N LEU A 40 -11.06 -16.15 12.29
CA LEU A 40 -11.26 -15.29 13.47
C LEU A 40 -12.23 -14.12 13.23
N ILE A 41 -12.63 -13.86 11.97
CA ILE A 41 -13.58 -12.81 11.63
C ILE A 41 -14.99 -13.36 11.89
N ASP A 42 -15.68 -12.76 12.85
CA ASP A 42 -17.06 -13.06 13.19
C ASP A 42 -17.94 -11.86 12.85
N LEU A 43 -18.63 -11.96 11.72
CA LEU A 43 -19.47 -10.89 11.18
C LEU A 43 -20.82 -10.78 11.87
N ASP A 44 -21.25 -11.80 12.61
CA ASP A 44 -22.56 -11.78 13.28
C ASP A 44 -22.57 -10.81 14.48
N ARG A 45 -21.37 -10.40 14.94
CA ARG A 45 -21.21 -9.39 16.00
C ARG A 45 -21.20 -7.96 15.49
N ASP A 46 -20.95 -7.75 14.20
CA ASP A 46 -20.87 -6.43 13.61
C ASP A 46 -22.27 -5.99 13.17
N PRO A 47 -22.82 -4.87 13.69
CA PRO A 47 -24.09 -4.35 13.22
C PRO A 47 -24.07 -3.92 11.74
N ASN A 48 -22.89 -3.57 11.20
CA ASN A 48 -22.70 -3.15 9.82
C ASN A 48 -21.59 -3.98 9.14
N PRO A 49 -21.80 -5.30 9.00
CA PRO A 49 -20.75 -6.20 8.53
C PRO A 49 -20.33 -5.85 7.10
N GLY A 50 -19.03 -5.65 6.91
CA GLY A 50 -18.45 -5.32 5.60
C GLY A 50 -18.53 -3.83 5.23
N VAL A 51 -19.06 -2.97 6.11
CA VAL A 51 -19.02 -1.51 5.94
C VAL A 51 -17.83 -0.97 6.74
N ALA A 52 -16.89 -0.33 6.05
CA ALA A 52 -15.75 0.28 6.72
C ALA A 52 -16.19 1.54 7.50
N ASP A 53 -15.70 1.71 8.73
CA ASP A 53 -16.02 2.88 9.59
C ASP A 53 -15.64 4.24 8.96
N HIS A 54 -14.72 4.23 8.01
CA HIS A 54 -14.24 5.41 7.28
C HIS A 54 -14.84 5.52 5.87
N ALA A 55 -15.79 4.66 5.51
CA ALA A 55 -16.55 4.81 4.28
C ALA A 55 -17.29 6.16 4.32
N LYS A 56 -17.32 6.85 3.19
CA LYS A 56 -18.18 8.02 3.05
C LYS A 56 -19.64 7.55 3.15
N PRO A 57 -20.54 8.33 3.78
CA PRO A 57 -21.95 8.01 3.73
C PRO A 57 -22.38 7.94 2.26
N GLU A 58 -23.16 6.91 1.93
CA GLU A 58 -23.77 6.84 0.62
C GLU A 58 -24.75 8.00 0.48
N GLN A 59 -24.73 8.66 -0.68
CA GLN A 59 -25.67 9.73 -0.98
C GLN A 59 -27.02 9.06 -1.29
N GLU A 60 -27.98 9.18 -0.38
CA GLU A 60 -29.39 8.84 -0.63
C GLU A 60 -30.03 9.72 -1.72
#